data_AF-A0A930SYN1-F1
#
_entry.id   AF-A0A930SYN1-F1
#
_cell.length_a   1.000
_cell.length_b   1.000
_cell.length_c   1.000
_cell.angle_alpha   90.00
_cell.angle_beta   90.00
_cell.angle_gamma   90.00
#
_symmetry.space_group_name_H-M   'P 1'
#
loop_
_entity.id
_entity.type
_entity.pdbx_description
1 polymer ?
#
loop_
_entity_poly.entity_id
_entity_poly.type
_entity_poly.pdbx_seq_one_letter_code
_entity_poly.pdbx_strand_id
1 'polypeptide(L)'
;MQPTSPDINHYLNECLAGIPDDIASIVIDALAILSGEASLNPDSEKISISERVATVRHAYMALLSYLIEHRLESLNDAQRLFINTGAIADTVVFEDAEGQRFEMQLLDTSIYQALRESVLNLPEAELPRWSHSIYRSEDQFNAIALGVLEPEGLNKKHLAKFRATRSLEHQSDVSREQTTILNNTYYALLHQSRDLFGQLEELFDSYFRYVQQVPALQETLSKARHYNRLIAARDPQPEEREEISKVISDPTYRRLGQDMDAYAEQVINILSRIREHSQEVDIKNQKLKEITAKLIHAGTQDIGSVRNRKDIIFDEETLRLIRSHAQALSNFAVAAAQQSSFKIAESSTRVLLNVHTRGQNDPLNQNYCTVQNVVRALEKITQIHTNLFELDDAMHPILPPLLIEPIRNYAEWTGERFMLGFVSAEPPRHGSRYSFSPVDMVVLRLCGMYAFRDKIFDYRGNRMEGNLMADYSARIESKTAVKWVGDEKKYKLVTVMQEVDAASRNEAVEDYMEFIFHAANDFPAPLNISPRKLAVLLKYIQIHNPVKTTALILRYVADKEPDEAREVLLVRAGHDRARAFDMISQACQQYGHLLAENQEHYTRWLL
;
A
#
# COMPACT_ATOMS: atom_id res chain seq x y z
N MET A 1 24.85 -18.41 -28.57
CA MET A 1 24.60 -18.97 -27.23
C MET A 1 23.15 -19.42 -27.22
N GLN A 2 22.91 -20.72 -27.09
CA GLN A 2 21.56 -21.25 -26.93
C GLN A 2 21.03 -20.78 -25.56
N PRO A 3 19.75 -20.39 -25.44
CA PRO A 3 19.15 -20.13 -24.14
C PRO A 3 19.17 -21.45 -23.36
N THR A 4 19.85 -21.43 -22.21
CA THR A 4 19.75 -22.48 -21.18
C THR A 4 18.28 -22.73 -20.89
N SER A 5 17.88 -24.00 -20.77
CA SER A 5 16.52 -24.39 -20.39
C SER A 5 16.08 -23.56 -19.17
N PRO A 6 14.89 -22.94 -19.17
CA PRO A 6 14.41 -22.21 -18.00
C PRO A 6 14.41 -23.15 -16.80
N ASP A 7 15.01 -22.71 -15.69
CA ASP A 7 14.99 -23.44 -14.43
C ASP A 7 13.54 -23.76 -14.07
N ILE A 8 13.23 -25.03 -13.80
CA ILE A 8 11.89 -25.45 -13.38
C ILE A 8 11.55 -24.68 -12.10
N ASN A 9 10.35 -24.10 -12.03
CA ASN A 9 9.87 -23.33 -10.89
C ASN A 9 10.76 -22.12 -10.53
N HIS A 10 11.44 -21.51 -11.50
CA HIS A 10 12.35 -20.39 -11.28
C HIS A 10 11.82 -19.32 -10.31
N TYR A 11 10.64 -18.74 -10.57
CA TYR A 11 10.09 -17.67 -9.73
C TYR A 11 9.60 -18.14 -8.36
N LEU A 12 9.09 -19.37 -8.26
CA LEU A 12 8.74 -19.97 -6.96
C LEU A 12 9.99 -20.16 -6.10
N ASN A 13 11.06 -20.68 -6.68
CA ASN A 13 12.35 -20.88 -6.01
C ASN A 13 12.96 -19.54 -5.59
N GLU A 14 12.84 -18.50 -6.41
CA GLU A 14 13.27 -17.14 -6.07
C GLU A 14 12.48 -16.59 -4.87
N CYS A 15 11.16 -16.78 -4.84
CA CYS A 15 10.32 -16.34 -3.72
C CYS A 15 10.63 -17.09 -2.41
N LEU A 16 10.92 -18.39 -2.50
CA LEU A 16 11.26 -19.25 -1.36
C LEU A 16 12.75 -19.22 -0.98
N ALA A 17 13.57 -18.41 -1.65
CA ALA A 17 14.99 -18.33 -1.36
C ALA A 17 15.28 -17.85 0.07
N GLY A 18 15.96 -18.69 0.84
CA GLY A 18 16.29 -18.43 2.25
C GLY A 18 15.14 -18.66 3.23
N ILE A 19 14.04 -19.28 2.79
CA ILE A 19 12.93 -19.72 3.64
C ILE A 19 13.22 -21.16 4.15
N PRO A 20 12.98 -21.45 5.43
CA PRO A 20 13.11 -22.80 6.00
C PRO A 20 12.22 -23.83 5.29
N ASP A 21 12.71 -25.07 5.21
CA ASP A 21 12.04 -26.17 4.49
C ASP A 21 10.63 -26.48 5.03
N ASP A 22 10.41 -26.31 6.33
CA ASP A 22 9.09 -26.52 6.97
C ASP A 22 8.06 -25.48 6.51
N ILE A 23 8.47 -24.23 6.28
CA ILE A 23 7.57 -23.19 5.76
C ILE A 23 7.44 -23.31 4.24
N ALA A 24 8.54 -23.59 3.53
CA ALA A 24 8.52 -23.81 2.09
C ALA A 24 7.61 -24.99 1.70
N SER A 25 7.65 -26.09 2.45
CA SER A 25 6.78 -27.25 2.23
C SER A 25 5.30 -26.92 2.42
N ILE A 26 4.92 -26.15 3.46
CA ILE A 26 3.54 -25.67 3.64
C ILE A 26 3.03 -24.93 2.40
N VAL A 27 3.88 -24.11 1.78
CA VAL A 27 3.54 -23.35 0.57
C VAL A 27 3.39 -24.26 -0.65
N ILE A 28 4.37 -25.13 -0.87
CA ILE A 28 4.38 -26.06 -2.01
C ILE A 28 3.18 -27.00 -1.93
N ASP A 29 2.90 -27.57 -0.76
CA ASP A 29 1.77 -28.47 -0.53
C ASP A 29 0.43 -27.76 -0.75
N ALA A 30 0.31 -26.50 -0.30
CA ALA A 30 -0.92 -25.72 -0.51
C ALA A 30 -1.18 -25.42 -1.99
N LEU A 31 -0.14 -25.11 -2.77
CA LEU A 31 -0.25 -24.88 -4.21
C LEU A 31 -0.58 -26.19 -4.95
N ALA A 32 0.03 -27.31 -4.55
CA ALA A 32 -0.30 -28.63 -5.05
C ALA A 32 -1.77 -28.99 -4.80
N ILE A 33 -2.28 -28.77 -3.58
CA ILE A 33 -3.70 -29.00 -3.24
C ILE A 33 -4.63 -28.12 -4.10
N LEU A 34 -4.22 -26.88 -4.39
CA LEU A 34 -5.01 -25.96 -5.21
C LEU A 34 -5.11 -26.43 -6.66
N SER A 35 -4.07 -27.07 -7.22
CA SER A 35 -4.09 -27.62 -8.58
C SER A 35 -5.23 -28.61 -8.81
N GLY A 36 -5.66 -29.31 -7.75
CA GLY A 36 -6.71 -30.30 -7.82
C GLY A 36 -6.33 -31.59 -8.53
N GLU A 37 -5.06 -31.75 -8.92
CA GLU A 37 -4.54 -33.02 -9.42
C GLU A 37 -4.39 -34.01 -8.26
N ALA A 38 -4.87 -35.24 -8.45
CA ALA A 38 -5.01 -36.28 -7.42
C ALA A 38 -3.66 -36.81 -6.89
N SER A 39 -2.55 -36.30 -7.42
CA SER A 39 -1.30 -37.03 -7.60
C SER A 39 -0.32 -36.92 -6.41
N LEU A 40 -0.58 -35.99 -5.47
CA LEU A 40 0.20 -35.83 -4.24
C LEU A 40 -0.54 -36.28 -2.96
N ASN A 41 -1.88 -36.44 -3.02
CA ASN A 41 -2.66 -36.91 -1.87
C ASN A 41 -3.96 -37.58 -2.35
N PRO A 42 -4.17 -38.89 -2.13
CA PRO A 42 -5.36 -39.60 -2.63
C PRO A 42 -6.69 -39.14 -2.00
N ASP A 43 -6.63 -38.34 -0.92
CA ASP A 43 -7.81 -37.70 -0.32
C ASP A 43 -8.11 -36.29 -0.88
N SER A 44 -7.28 -35.75 -1.79
CA SER A 44 -7.43 -34.40 -2.37
C SER A 44 -8.72 -34.21 -3.18
N GLU A 45 -9.27 -35.28 -3.78
CA GLU A 45 -10.57 -35.27 -4.47
C GLU A 45 -11.76 -35.03 -3.53
N LYS A 46 -11.61 -35.31 -2.22
CA LYS A 46 -12.67 -35.10 -1.21
C LYS A 46 -12.65 -33.71 -0.59
N ILE A 47 -11.59 -32.93 -0.82
CA ILE A 47 -11.41 -31.61 -0.22
C ILE A 47 -12.21 -30.59 -1.04
N SER A 48 -13.13 -29.89 -0.38
CA SER A 48 -13.93 -28.85 -1.01
C SER A 48 -13.07 -27.67 -1.47
N ILE A 49 -13.51 -26.93 -2.51
CA ILE A 49 -12.81 -25.73 -2.98
C ILE A 49 -12.59 -24.72 -1.84
N SER A 50 -13.55 -24.59 -0.92
CA SER A 50 -13.45 -23.71 0.24
C SER A 50 -12.29 -24.10 1.17
N GLU A 51 -12.06 -25.40 1.37
CA GLU A 51 -10.95 -25.90 2.19
C GLU A 51 -9.61 -25.70 1.46
N ARG A 52 -9.54 -25.96 0.15
CA ARG A 52 -8.33 -25.69 -0.67
C ARG A 52 -7.92 -24.21 -0.57
N VAL A 53 -8.88 -23.31 -0.73
CA VAL A 53 -8.69 -21.86 -0.58
C VAL A 53 -8.22 -21.48 0.82
N ALA A 54 -8.74 -22.14 1.87
CA ALA A 54 -8.31 -21.92 3.25
C ALA A 54 -6.86 -22.36 3.49
N THR A 55 -6.43 -23.50 2.91
CA THR A 55 -5.04 -23.99 2.98
C THR A 55 -4.08 -23.01 2.31
N VAL A 56 -4.41 -22.52 1.12
CA VAL A 56 -3.60 -21.50 0.41
C VAL A 56 -3.52 -20.20 1.21
N ARG A 57 -4.61 -19.79 1.85
CA ARG A 57 -4.60 -18.62 2.75
C ARG A 57 -3.70 -18.84 3.96
N HIS A 58 -3.71 -20.04 4.55
CA HIS A 58 -2.82 -20.39 5.66
C HIS A 58 -1.35 -20.33 5.24
N ALA A 59 -1.02 -20.94 4.10
CA ALA A 59 0.32 -20.90 3.52
C ALA A 59 0.82 -19.47 3.25
N TYR A 60 -0.04 -18.63 2.66
CA TYR A 60 0.25 -17.21 2.47
C TYR A 60 0.61 -16.52 3.79
N MET A 61 -0.19 -16.72 4.84
CA MET A 61 0.04 -16.09 6.14
C MET A 61 1.29 -16.61 6.84
N ALA A 62 1.60 -17.90 6.70
CA ALA A 62 2.83 -18.49 7.23
C ALA A 62 4.07 -17.85 6.57
N LEU A 63 4.09 -17.78 5.24
CA LEU A 63 5.18 -17.17 4.49
C LEU A 63 5.30 -15.66 4.79
N LEU A 64 4.20 -14.92 4.78
CA LEU A 64 4.20 -13.49 5.09
C LEU A 64 4.72 -13.22 6.51
N SER A 65 4.28 -14.00 7.50
CA SER A 65 4.71 -13.82 8.90
C SER A 65 6.21 -14.07 9.05
N TYR A 66 6.74 -15.11 8.39
CA TYR A 66 8.17 -15.40 8.37
C TYR A 66 8.97 -14.26 7.72
N LEU A 67 8.51 -13.78 6.56
CA LEU A 67 9.17 -12.68 5.84
C LEU A 67 9.23 -11.41 6.69
N ILE A 68 8.13 -11.06 7.36
CA ILE A 68 8.08 -9.91 8.28
C ILE A 68 9.09 -10.09 9.42
N GLU A 69 9.15 -11.26 10.04
CA GLU A 69 9.94 -11.49 11.26
C GLU A 69 11.44 -11.61 11.00
N HIS A 70 11.85 -12.15 9.86
CA HIS A 70 13.24 -12.56 9.62
C HIS A 70 13.88 -11.96 8.38
N ARG A 71 13.11 -11.42 7.43
CA ARG A 71 13.62 -11.07 6.09
C ARG A 71 13.24 -9.66 5.63
N LEU A 72 12.47 -8.90 6.41
CA LEU A 72 11.91 -7.61 5.98
C LEU A 72 12.99 -6.61 5.52
N GLU A 73 14.16 -6.61 6.15
CA GLU A 73 15.31 -5.76 5.78
C GLU A 73 16.06 -6.23 4.52
N SER A 74 15.89 -7.50 4.14
CA SER A 74 16.66 -8.17 3.09
C SER A 74 15.78 -8.93 2.08
N LEU A 75 14.57 -8.41 1.81
CA LEU A 75 13.66 -9.01 0.85
C LEU A 75 14.25 -8.94 -0.56
N ASN A 76 14.27 -10.10 -1.23
CA ASN A 76 14.57 -10.14 -2.67
C ASN A 76 13.37 -9.67 -3.51
N ASP A 77 13.58 -9.51 -4.81
CA ASP A 77 12.58 -9.01 -5.75
C ASP A 77 11.27 -9.82 -5.77
N ALA A 78 11.37 -11.16 -5.79
CA ALA A 78 10.21 -12.04 -5.79
C ALA A 78 9.43 -11.96 -4.47
N GLN A 79 10.12 -11.86 -3.34
CA GLN A 79 9.52 -11.68 -2.01
C GLN A 79 8.81 -10.33 -1.89
N ARG A 80 9.40 -9.25 -2.45
CA ARG A 80 8.76 -7.93 -2.53
C ARG A 80 7.50 -7.97 -3.39
N LEU A 81 7.54 -8.63 -4.54
CA LEU A 81 6.37 -8.82 -5.40
C LEU A 81 5.27 -9.60 -4.65
N PHE A 82 5.64 -10.69 -3.99
CA PHE A 82 4.73 -11.53 -3.22
C PHE A 82 4.04 -10.74 -2.08
N ILE A 83 4.79 -10.02 -1.25
CA ILE A 83 4.22 -9.24 -0.14
C ILE A 83 3.23 -8.20 -0.64
N ASN A 84 3.56 -7.51 -1.74
CA ASN A 84 2.76 -6.39 -2.23
C ASN A 84 1.53 -6.81 -3.05
N THR A 85 1.53 -8.00 -3.67
CA THR A 85 0.51 -8.39 -4.65
C THR A 85 -0.09 -9.79 -4.44
N GLY A 86 0.60 -10.63 -3.65
CA GLY A 86 0.29 -12.05 -3.52
C GLY A 86 0.79 -12.92 -4.67
N ALA A 87 1.47 -12.37 -5.68
CA ALA A 87 2.01 -13.15 -6.79
C ALA A 87 3.27 -13.91 -6.36
N ILE A 88 3.18 -15.24 -6.30
CA ILE A 88 4.29 -16.11 -5.86
C ILE A 88 5.10 -16.66 -7.03
N ALA A 89 4.46 -17.01 -8.13
CA ALA A 89 5.06 -17.50 -9.37
C ALA A 89 4.08 -17.31 -10.54
N ASP A 90 4.55 -17.52 -11.76
CA ASP A 90 3.72 -17.58 -12.96
C ASP A 90 3.19 -19.00 -13.21
N THR A 91 4.07 -19.99 -13.28
CA THR A 91 3.76 -21.40 -13.47
C THR A 91 4.53 -22.23 -12.45
N VAL A 92 3.86 -23.24 -11.89
CA VAL A 92 4.47 -24.19 -10.96
C VAL A 92 4.32 -25.60 -11.52
N VAL A 93 5.45 -26.28 -11.67
CA VAL A 93 5.56 -27.67 -12.08
C VAL A 93 5.70 -28.53 -10.83
N PHE A 94 4.85 -29.53 -10.72
CA PHE A 94 4.89 -30.53 -9.67
C PHE A 94 5.25 -31.88 -10.29
N GLU A 95 5.76 -32.78 -9.46
CA GLU A 95 6.01 -34.17 -9.80
C GLU A 95 5.26 -35.03 -8.80
N ASP A 96 4.48 -35.98 -9.29
CA ASP A 96 3.68 -36.84 -8.43
C ASP A 96 4.45 -38.04 -7.86
N ALA A 97 3.77 -38.86 -7.07
CA ALA A 97 4.35 -40.06 -6.48
C ALA A 97 4.83 -41.10 -7.53
N GLU A 98 4.38 -40.98 -8.77
CA GLU A 98 4.66 -41.88 -9.90
C GLU A 98 5.72 -41.29 -10.86
N GLY A 99 6.23 -40.08 -10.57
CA GLY A 99 7.21 -39.36 -11.38
C GLY A 99 6.62 -38.62 -12.58
N GLN A 100 5.30 -38.54 -12.69
CA GLN A 100 4.62 -37.77 -13.73
C GLN A 100 4.59 -36.29 -13.35
N ARG A 101 5.00 -35.45 -14.30
CA ARG A 101 5.00 -34.01 -14.13
C ARG A 101 3.68 -33.41 -14.58
N PHE A 102 3.18 -32.48 -13.79
CA PHE A 102 2.02 -31.67 -14.13
C PHE A 102 2.30 -30.20 -13.81
N GLU A 103 1.66 -29.31 -14.57
CA GLU A 103 1.91 -27.87 -14.49
C GLU A 103 0.64 -27.13 -14.07
N MET A 104 0.79 -26.22 -13.14
CA MET A 104 -0.25 -25.31 -12.68
C MET A 104 0.14 -23.89 -13.07
N GLN A 105 -0.61 -23.29 -13.99
CA GLN A 105 -0.46 -21.88 -14.31
C GLN A 105 -1.18 -21.03 -13.25
N LEU A 106 -0.41 -20.33 -12.43
CA LEU A 106 -0.92 -19.36 -11.46
C LEU A 106 -1.21 -18.03 -12.14
N LEU A 107 -0.35 -17.56 -13.05
CA LEU A 107 -0.50 -16.31 -13.80
C LEU A 107 0.07 -16.48 -15.21
N ASP A 108 -0.41 -15.68 -16.14
CA ASP A 108 0.30 -15.53 -17.42
C ASP A 108 1.70 -14.94 -17.15
N THR A 109 2.74 -15.53 -17.74
CA THR A 109 4.13 -15.10 -17.57
C THR A 109 4.34 -13.63 -17.91
N SER A 110 3.66 -13.13 -18.96
CA SER A 110 3.73 -11.72 -19.34
C SER A 110 3.14 -10.79 -18.27
N ILE A 111 2.03 -11.21 -17.65
CA ILE A 111 1.40 -10.48 -16.54
C ILE A 111 2.31 -10.51 -15.31
N TYR A 112 2.88 -11.66 -14.96
CA TYR A 112 3.80 -11.77 -13.82
C TYR A 112 5.01 -10.84 -13.98
N GLN A 113 5.64 -10.84 -15.16
CA GLN A 113 6.79 -9.98 -15.44
C GLN A 113 6.42 -8.50 -15.41
N ALA A 114 5.28 -8.12 -15.99
CA ALA A 114 4.82 -6.74 -15.96
C ALA A 114 4.45 -6.27 -14.55
N LEU A 115 3.86 -7.15 -13.73
CA LEU A 115 3.61 -6.88 -12.31
C LEU A 115 4.92 -6.69 -11.54
N ARG A 116 5.90 -7.57 -11.75
CA ARG A 116 7.25 -7.46 -11.17
C ARG A 116 7.86 -6.10 -11.49
N GLU A 117 7.84 -5.71 -12.76
CA GLU A 117 8.34 -4.40 -13.21
C GLU A 117 7.59 -3.23 -12.53
N SER A 118 6.26 -3.29 -12.48
CA SER A 118 5.44 -2.21 -11.88
C SER A 118 5.67 -2.02 -10.38
N VAL A 119 6.07 -3.08 -9.66
CA VAL A 119 6.32 -3.05 -8.22
C VAL A 119 7.76 -2.62 -7.93
N LEU A 120 8.73 -3.14 -8.68
CA LEU A 120 10.15 -2.88 -8.41
C LEU A 120 10.62 -1.53 -8.97
N ASN A 121 10.15 -1.16 -10.17
CA ASN A 121 10.61 0.02 -10.91
C ASN A 121 9.53 1.09 -10.98
N LEU A 122 8.88 1.38 -9.85
CA LEU A 122 7.89 2.45 -9.76
C LEU A 122 8.58 3.82 -10.00
N PRO A 123 8.22 4.58 -11.05
CA PRO A 123 8.79 5.88 -11.35
C PRO A 123 8.22 6.95 -10.41
N GLU A 124 8.67 6.94 -9.16
CA GLU A 124 8.16 7.81 -8.10
C GLU A 124 8.27 9.30 -8.42
N ALA A 125 9.31 9.70 -9.16
CA ALA A 125 9.51 11.09 -9.60
C ALA A 125 8.42 11.58 -10.59
N GLU A 126 7.73 10.67 -11.27
CA GLU A 126 6.64 11.00 -12.20
C GLU A 126 5.28 11.03 -11.49
N LEU A 127 5.20 10.50 -10.27
CA LEU A 127 3.97 10.50 -9.50
C LEU A 127 3.77 11.83 -8.77
N PRO A 128 2.52 12.30 -8.65
CA PRO A 128 2.25 13.50 -7.89
C PRO A 128 2.53 13.26 -6.39
N ARG A 129 2.98 14.29 -5.68
CA ARG A 129 3.39 14.18 -4.27
C ARG A 129 2.27 13.68 -3.35
N TRP A 130 1.03 14.06 -3.61
CA TRP A 130 -0.12 13.59 -2.83
C TRP A 130 -0.32 12.06 -2.94
N SER A 131 0.27 11.39 -3.94
CA SER A 131 0.24 9.93 -4.05
C SER A 131 1.05 9.23 -2.95
N HIS A 132 1.88 9.93 -2.18
CA HIS A 132 2.65 9.34 -1.08
C HIS A 132 1.77 8.70 0.01
N SER A 133 0.48 9.06 0.08
CA SER A 133 -0.49 8.42 1.00
C SER A 133 -1.09 7.11 0.48
N ILE A 134 -0.68 6.65 -0.71
CA ILE A 134 -1.09 5.37 -1.30
C ILE A 134 -0.01 4.33 -1.02
N TYR A 135 -0.33 3.37 -0.15
CA TYR A 135 0.63 2.41 0.41
C TYR A 135 0.36 0.99 -0.09
N ARG A 136 1.37 0.36 -0.69
CA ARG A 136 1.43 -1.11 -0.83
C ARG A 136 1.78 -1.73 0.52
N SER A 137 1.61 -3.04 0.70
CA SER A 137 1.87 -3.69 1.99
C SER A 137 3.29 -3.42 2.55
N GLU A 138 4.33 -3.43 1.72
CA GLU A 138 5.68 -3.04 2.16
C GLU A 138 5.76 -1.57 2.60
N ASP A 139 5.11 -0.67 1.85
CA ASP A 139 5.06 0.76 2.19
C ASP A 139 4.31 1.01 3.52
N GLN A 140 3.29 0.18 3.81
CA GLN A 140 2.57 0.23 5.09
C GLN A 140 3.49 -0.15 6.26
N PHE A 141 4.33 -1.17 6.09
CA PHE A 141 5.29 -1.60 7.12
C PHE A 141 6.30 -0.49 7.40
N ASN A 142 6.79 0.17 6.36
CA ASN A 142 7.66 1.34 6.46
C ASN A 142 6.96 2.51 7.16
N ALA A 143 5.72 2.81 6.79
CA ALA A 143 4.94 3.89 7.40
C ALA A 143 4.65 3.64 8.88
N ILE A 144 4.40 2.39 9.29
CA ILE A 144 4.23 1.99 10.70
C ILE A 144 5.54 2.16 11.47
N ALA A 145 6.66 1.72 10.89
CA ALA A 145 7.98 1.87 11.50
C ALA A 145 8.33 3.34 11.76
N LEU A 146 7.97 4.22 10.83
CA LEU A 146 8.17 5.67 10.90
C LEU A 146 7.12 6.42 11.74
N GLY A 147 6.09 5.74 12.24
CA GLY A 147 5.01 6.37 13.03
C GLY A 147 4.02 7.20 12.21
N VAL A 148 4.06 7.10 10.88
CA VAL A 148 3.19 7.81 9.93
C VAL A 148 1.82 7.15 9.82
N LEU A 149 1.79 5.82 9.92
CA LEU A 149 0.58 5.02 9.84
C LEU A 149 0.30 4.34 11.17
N GLU A 150 -0.90 4.54 11.72
CA GLU A 150 -1.32 3.84 12.94
C GLU A 150 -1.60 2.36 12.62
N PRO A 151 -1.02 1.39 13.35
CA PRO A 151 -1.28 -0.03 13.12
C PRO A 151 -2.75 -0.41 13.38
N GLU A 152 -3.24 -1.36 12.60
CA GLU A 152 -4.61 -1.89 12.76
C GLU A 152 -4.68 -2.92 13.89
N GLY A 153 -5.86 -3.04 14.50
CA GLY A 153 -6.14 -4.06 15.52
C GLY A 153 -5.52 -3.80 16.90
N LEU A 154 -4.97 -2.60 17.15
CA LEU A 154 -4.49 -2.23 18.48
C LEU A 154 -5.68 -1.97 19.44
N ASN A 155 -5.58 -2.49 20.66
CA ASN A 155 -6.53 -2.13 21.71
C ASN A 155 -6.32 -0.67 22.16
N LYS A 156 -7.34 -0.06 22.81
CA LYS A 156 -7.28 1.36 23.24
C LYS A 156 -6.02 1.73 24.03
N LYS A 157 -5.52 0.80 24.87
CA LYS A 157 -4.32 1.02 25.69
C LYS A 157 -3.04 1.04 24.85
N HIS A 158 -2.89 0.09 23.92
CA HIS A 158 -1.74 -0.01 23.03
C HIS A 158 -1.76 1.08 21.97
N LEU A 159 -2.95 1.48 21.49
CA LEU A 159 -3.12 2.64 20.62
C LEU A 159 -2.73 3.92 21.34
N ALA A 160 -3.17 4.13 22.59
CA ALA A 160 -2.74 5.28 23.39
C ALA A 160 -1.22 5.28 23.64
N LYS A 161 -0.63 4.10 23.91
CA LYS A 161 0.83 3.95 24.03
C LYS A 161 1.52 4.34 22.71
N PHE A 162 1.08 3.77 21.59
CA PHE A 162 1.59 4.10 20.26
C PHE A 162 1.49 5.60 19.99
N ARG A 163 0.34 6.22 20.31
CA ARG A 163 0.15 7.65 20.13
C ARG A 163 1.09 8.49 20.99
N ALA A 164 1.27 8.12 22.26
CA ALA A 164 2.17 8.80 23.17
C ALA A 164 3.66 8.66 22.79
N THR A 165 4.05 7.54 22.17
CA THR A 165 5.46 7.25 21.85
C THR A 165 5.84 7.53 20.40
N ARG A 166 4.87 7.53 19.46
CA ARG A 166 5.11 7.50 18.00
C ARG A 166 4.08 8.23 17.13
N SER A 167 2.88 8.62 17.60
CA SER A 167 1.91 9.33 16.73
C SER A 167 2.21 10.83 16.63
N LEU A 168 2.13 11.32 15.40
CA LEU A 168 2.40 12.69 14.98
C LEU A 168 1.37 13.72 15.50
N GLU A 169 0.20 13.29 15.98
CA GLU A 169 -0.91 14.20 16.36
C GLU A 169 -0.74 14.93 17.71
N HIS A 170 0.36 14.73 18.45
CA HIS A 170 0.58 15.37 19.77
C HIS A 170 1.87 16.19 19.88
N GLN A 171 2.52 16.53 18.76
CA GLN A 171 3.88 17.12 18.79
C GLN A 171 4.03 18.32 17.83
N SER A 172 3.31 19.42 18.08
CA SER A 172 3.48 20.69 17.35
C SER A 172 4.19 21.72 18.22
N ASP A 173 5.42 22.13 17.85
CA ASP A 173 6.04 23.45 18.12
C ASP A 173 7.49 23.54 17.56
N VAL A 174 7.68 23.36 16.24
CA VAL A 174 8.98 23.62 15.57
C VAL A 174 8.74 24.37 14.25
N SER A 175 9.54 25.40 13.95
CA SER A 175 9.37 26.23 12.75
C SER A 175 9.83 25.52 11.47
N ARG A 176 9.13 25.76 10.34
CA ARG A 176 9.40 25.18 9.00
C ARG A 176 10.85 25.37 8.52
N GLU A 177 11.49 26.46 8.92
CA GLU A 177 12.89 26.78 8.62
C GLU A 177 13.86 25.88 9.39
N GLN A 178 13.60 25.65 10.68
CA GLN A 178 14.39 24.72 11.50
C GLN A 178 14.28 23.28 10.98
N THR A 179 13.10 22.87 10.52
CA THR A 179 12.93 21.52 9.96
C THR A 179 13.66 21.33 8.64
N THR A 180 13.70 22.36 7.79
CA THR A 180 14.46 22.30 6.53
C THR A 180 15.97 22.17 6.80
N ILE A 181 16.47 22.90 7.79
CA ILE A 181 17.87 22.80 8.23
C ILE A 181 18.16 21.40 8.82
N LEU A 182 17.26 20.88 9.65
CA LEU A 182 17.39 19.53 10.23
C LEU A 182 17.37 18.44 9.16
N ASN A 183 16.49 18.53 8.16
CA ASN A 183 16.43 17.60 7.03
C ASN A 183 17.72 17.64 6.19
N ASN A 184 18.20 18.83 5.82
CA ASN A 184 19.46 18.97 5.07
C ASN A 184 20.65 18.40 5.87
N THR A 185 20.67 18.61 7.19
CA THR A 185 21.70 18.09 8.08
C THR A 185 21.60 16.57 8.23
N TYR A 186 20.37 16.03 8.30
CA TYR A 186 20.10 14.59 8.33
C TYR A 186 20.65 13.90 7.08
N TYR A 187 20.29 14.38 5.88
CA TYR A 187 20.75 13.80 4.63
C TYR A 187 22.28 13.92 4.45
N ALA A 188 22.89 15.04 4.88
CA ALA A 188 24.33 15.20 4.85
C ALA A 188 25.05 14.19 5.78
N LEU A 189 24.56 14.01 7.01
CA LEU A 189 25.12 13.03 7.94
C LEU A 189 24.91 11.58 7.47
N LEU A 190 23.79 11.30 6.80
CA LEU A 190 23.48 9.99 6.26
C LEU A 190 24.41 9.63 5.09
N HIS A 191 24.69 10.57 4.19
CA HIS A 191 25.69 10.40 3.13
C HIS A 191 27.07 10.10 3.72
N GLN A 192 27.50 10.89 4.71
CA GLN A 192 28.79 10.70 5.37
C GLN A 192 28.89 9.38 6.16
N SER A 193 27.76 8.89 6.72
CA SER A 193 27.70 7.59 7.39
C SER A 193 27.85 6.46 6.36
N ARG A 194 27.19 6.58 5.21
CA ARG A 194 27.30 5.62 4.11
C ARG A 194 28.71 5.50 3.55
N ASP A 195 29.40 6.63 3.37
CA ASP A 195 30.79 6.64 2.91
C ASP A 195 31.72 5.92 3.92
N LEU A 196 31.46 6.09 5.22
CA LEU A 196 32.22 5.39 6.29
C LEU A 196 31.95 3.88 6.31
N PHE A 197 30.70 3.45 6.09
CA PHE A 197 30.39 2.02 6.00
C PHE A 197 31.07 1.37 4.80
N GLY A 198 31.10 2.04 3.63
CA GLY A 198 31.86 1.56 2.47
C GLY A 198 33.37 1.45 2.77
N GLN A 199 33.95 2.43 3.46
CA GLN A 199 35.35 2.36 3.89
C GLN A 199 35.60 1.24 4.92
N LEU A 200 34.66 0.97 5.82
CA LEU A 200 34.74 -0.14 6.76
C LEU A 200 34.69 -1.49 6.04
N GLU A 201 33.81 -1.67 5.06
CA GLU A 201 33.75 -2.88 4.24
C GLU A 201 35.09 -3.14 3.54
N GLU A 202 35.67 -2.11 2.90
CA GLU A 202 36.99 -2.22 2.27
C GLU A 202 38.11 -2.58 3.26
N LEU A 203 38.05 -2.05 4.48
CA LEU A 203 39.01 -2.39 5.55
C LEU A 203 38.83 -3.81 6.08
N PHE A 204 37.58 -4.29 6.23
CA PHE A 204 37.30 -5.66 6.63
C PHE A 204 37.70 -6.67 5.55
N ASP A 205 37.45 -6.37 4.29
CA ASP A 205 37.92 -7.16 3.15
C ASP A 205 39.45 -7.22 3.10
N SER A 206 40.10 -6.08 3.32
CA SER A 206 41.56 -6.01 3.42
C SER A 206 42.07 -6.87 4.57
N TYR A 207 41.47 -6.75 5.76
CA TYR A 207 41.81 -7.59 6.91
C TYR A 207 41.64 -9.08 6.62
N PHE A 208 40.53 -9.48 6.00
CA PHE A 208 40.27 -10.88 5.65
C PHE A 208 41.32 -11.44 4.68
N ARG A 209 41.72 -10.67 3.67
CA ARG A 209 42.82 -11.04 2.76
C ARG A 209 44.16 -11.22 3.49
N TYR A 210 44.45 -10.40 4.50
CA TYR A 210 45.66 -10.56 5.31
C TYR A 210 45.58 -11.78 6.23
N VAL A 211 44.44 -12.04 6.87
CA VAL A 211 44.24 -13.22 7.72
C VAL A 211 44.42 -14.53 6.92
N GLN A 212 44.03 -14.54 5.64
CA GLN A 212 44.29 -15.69 4.75
C GLN A 212 45.77 -15.98 4.52
N GLN A 213 46.68 -15.03 4.80
CA GLN A 213 48.13 -15.22 4.69
C GLN A 213 48.77 -15.82 5.96
N VAL A 214 48.04 -15.86 7.08
CA VAL A 214 48.54 -16.40 8.37
C VAL A 214 49.03 -17.85 8.25
N PRO A 215 48.35 -18.78 7.54
CA PRO A 215 48.83 -20.14 7.40
C PRO A 215 50.21 -20.23 6.71
N ALA A 216 50.46 -19.39 5.70
CA ALA A 216 51.76 -19.33 5.00
C ALA A 216 52.88 -18.79 5.91
N LEU A 217 52.57 -17.79 6.74
CA LEU A 217 53.48 -17.29 7.78
C LEU A 217 53.77 -18.36 8.84
N GLN A 218 52.75 -19.10 9.29
CA GLN A 218 52.91 -20.20 10.24
C GLN A 218 53.75 -21.35 9.67
N GLU A 219 53.55 -21.70 8.40
CA GLU A 219 54.38 -22.69 7.71
C GLU A 219 55.84 -22.24 7.68
N THR A 220 56.10 -20.98 7.34
CA THR A 220 57.44 -20.42 7.28
C THR A 220 58.11 -20.35 8.66
N LEU A 221 57.36 -20.00 9.71
CA LEU A 221 57.82 -20.06 11.10
C LEU A 221 58.11 -21.50 11.55
N SER A 222 57.31 -22.47 11.13
CA SER A 222 57.50 -23.89 11.45
C SER A 222 58.77 -24.44 10.81
N LYS A 223 59.02 -24.07 9.55
CA LYS A 223 60.27 -24.34 8.83
C LYS A 223 61.45 -23.69 9.56
N ALA A 224 61.35 -22.42 9.92
CA ALA A 224 62.40 -21.73 10.66
C ALA A 224 62.72 -22.36 12.03
N ARG A 225 61.71 -22.84 12.77
CA ARG A 225 61.89 -23.59 14.03
C ARG A 225 62.60 -24.91 13.81
N HIS A 226 62.23 -25.64 12.76
CA HIS A 226 62.90 -26.88 12.38
C HIS A 226 64.37 -26.62 12.02
N TYR A 227 64.65 -25.56 11.26
CA TYR A 227 66.02 -25.18 10.89
C TYR A 227 66.88 -24.72 12.07
N ASN A 228 66.32 -23.94 13.00
CA ASN A 228 67.04 -23.58 14.23
C ASN A 228 67.42 -24.81 15.07
N ARG A 229 66.61 -25.88 15.03
CA ARG A 229 66.95 -27.16 15.70
C ARG A 229 68.09 -27.89 14.98
N LEU A 230 68.10 -27.89 13.65
CA LEU A 230 69.16 -28.49 12.83
C LEU A 230 70.50 -27.76 12.99
N ILE A 231 70.51 -26.42 13.01
CA ILE A 231 71.73 -25.61 13.22
C ILE A 231 72.27 -25.78 14.65
N ALA A 232 71.40 -25.98 15.64
CA ALA A 232 71.81 -26.18 17.03
C ALA A 232 72.36 -27.60 17.32
N ALA A 233 72.22 -28.55 16.37
CA ALA A 233 72.80 -29.89 16.50
C ALA A 233 74.32 -29.82 16.33
N ARG A 234 75.08 -30.27 17.34
CA ARG A 234 76.55 -30.12 17.39
C ARG A 234 77.32 -31.00 16.38
N ASP A 235 76.68 -31.97 15.74
CA ASP A 235 77.34 -32.87 14.77
C ASP A 235 76.34 -33.38 13.71
N PRO A 236 75.98 -32.53 12.71
CA PRO A 236 74.97 -32.87 11.72
C PRO A 236 75.49 -33.91 10.71
N GLN A 237 74.64 -34.88 10.40
CA GLN A 237 74.86 -35.92 9.39
C GLN A 237 75.06 -35.30 7.99
N PRO A 238 75.70 -36.00 7.03
CA PRO A 238 75.98 -35.46 5.69
C PRO A 238 74.73 -34.93 4.96
N GLU A 239 73.59 -35.60 5.11
CA GLU A 239 72.30 -35.22 4.53
C GLU A 239 71.76 -33.92 5.16
N GLU A 240 71.90 -33.77 6.48
CA GLU A 240 71.51 -32.56 7.22
C GLU A 240 72.40 -31.36 6.84
N ARG A 241 73.67 -31.57 6.49
CA ARG A 241 74.58 -30.50 6.02
C ARG A 241 74.16 -29.94 4.66
N GLU A 242 73.67 -30.80 3.78
CA GLU A 242 73.17 -30.40 2.45
C GLU A 242 71.86 -29.60 2.59
N GLU A 243 71.01 -30.00 3.53
CA GLU A 243 69.78 -29.29 3.88
C GLU A 243 70.07 -27.92 4.50
N ILE A 244 71.02 -27.82 5.43
CA ILE A 244 71.47 -26.55 6.04
C ILE A 244 72.02 -25.58 4.96
N SER A 245 72.76 -26.08 3.96
CA SER A 245 73.31 -25.25 2.87
C SER A 245 72.22 -24.68 1.95
N LYS A 246 71.20 -25.47 1.62
CA LYS A 246 70.02 -25.03 0.85
C LYS A 246 69.23 -23.96 1.60
N VAL A 247 69.15 -24.04 2.92
CA VAL A 247 68.43 -23.07 3.75
C VAL A 247 69.17 -21.75 3.92
N ILE A 248 70.50 -21.77 4.12
CA ILE A 248 71.32 -20.53 4.20
C ILE A 248 71.27 -19.72 2.90
N SER A 249 71.02 -20.40 1.78
CA SER A 249 70.86 -19.81 0.45
C SER A 249 69.42 -19.40 0.12
N ASP A 250 68.42 -19.78 0.94
CA ASP A 250 67.02 -19.39 0.74
C ASP A 250 66.80 -17.91 1.17
N PRO A 251 66.44 -17.02 0.21
CA PRO A 251 66.21 -15.61 0.51
C PRO A 251 64.98 -15.35 1.39
N THR A 252 64.02 -16.27 1.47
CA THR A 252 62.82 -16.13 2.32
C THR A 252 63.13 -16.27 3.81
N TYR A 253 64.07 -17.15 4.16
CA TYR A 253 64.51 -17.33 5.55
C TYR A 253 65.23 -16.09 6.10
N ARG A 254 66.04 -15.42 5.28
CA ARG A 254 66.76 -14.19 5.69
C ARG A 254 65.84 -13.00 5.94
N ARG A 255 64.65 -13.00 5.35
CA ARG A 255 63.67 -11.90 5.45
C ARG A 255 62.49 -12.22 6.37
N LEU A 256 62.41 -13.42 6.92
CA LEU A 256 61.29 -13.84 7.77
C LEU A 256 60.93 -12.85 8.88
N GLY A 257 61.93 -12.32 9.59
CA GLY A 257 61.69 -11.31 10.62
C GLY A 257 61.09 -10.01 10.06
N GLN A 258 61.60 -9.54 8.91
CA GLN A 258 61.10 -8.35 8.23
C GLN A 258 59.68 -8.55 7.68
N ASP A 259 59.40 -9.74 7.15
CA ASP A 259 58.08 -10.09 6.60
C ASP A 259 57.03 -10.22 7.72
N MET A 260 57.42 -10.78 8.88
CA MET A 260 56.57 -10.83 10.07
C MET A 260 56.28 -9.45 10.65
N ASP A 261 57.29 -8.58 10.72
CA ASP A 261 57.14 -7.21 11.19
C ASP A 261 56.23 -6.39 10.25
N ALA A 262 56.46 -6.49 8.93
CA ALA A 262 55.63 -5.81 7.93
C ALA A 262 54.17 -6.28 7.96
N TYR A 263 53.93 -7.58 8.14
CA TYR A 263 52.58 -8.14 8.32
C TYR A 263 51.92 -7.58 9.58
N ALA A 264 52.63 -7.57 10.72
CA ALA A 264 52.10 -7.07 11.99
C ALA A 264 51.75 -5.57 11.91
N GLU A 265 52.62 -4.75 11.31
CA GLU A 265 52.36 -3.32 11.11
C GLU A 265 51.13 -3.07 10.23
N GLN A 266 50.94 -3.84 9.16
CA GLN A 266 49.76 -3.72 8.30
C GLN A 266 48.46 -4.09 9.02
N VAL A 267 48.46 -5.19 9.78
CA VAL A 267 47.29 -5.61 10.56
C VAL A 267 46.94 -4.56 11.62
N ILE A 268 47.94 -4.02 12.33
CA ILE A 268 47.74 -2.97 13.33
C ILE A 268 47.13 -1.71 12.69
N ASN A 269 47.63 -1.28 11.52
CA ASN A 269 47.11 -0.11 10.83
C ASN A 269 45.65 -0.31 10.38
N ILE A 270 45.32 -1.47 9.81
CA ILE A 270 43.95 -1.79 9.41
C ILE A 270 43.02 -1.80 10.62
N LEU A 271 43.38 -2.49 11.70
CA LEU A 271 42.56 -2.55 12.92
C LEU A 271 42.40 -1.18 13.60
N SER A 272 43.43 -0.33 13.58
CA SER A 272 43.33 1.05 14.08
C SER A 272 42.30 1.85 13.29
N ARG A 273 42.33 1.77 11.95
CA ARG A 273 41.37 2.46 11.08
C ARG A 273 39.95 1.94 11.25
N ILE A 274 39.77 0.62 11.38
CA ILE A 274 38.46 0.02 11.66
C ILE A 274 37.91 0.58 12.98
N ARG A 275 38.74 0.65 14.03
CA ARG A 275 38.34 1.22 15.31
C ARG A 275 37.98 2.70 15.23
N GLU A 276 38.76 3.50 14.50
CA GLU A 276 38.49 4.93 14.31
C GLU A 276 37.17 5.14 13.56
N HIS A 277 36.96 4.43 12.45
CA HIS A 277 35.74 4.53 11.66
C HIS A 277 34.52 4.00 12.42
N SER A 278 34.67 2.95 13.24
CA SER A 278 33.55 2.47 14.08
C SER A 278 33.13 3.50 15.12
N GLN A 279 34.09 4.20 15.74
CA GLN A 279 33.79 5.28 16.68
C GLN A 279 33.10 6.47 15.99
N GLU A 280 33.54 6.80 14.77
CA GLU A 280 32.92 7.87 14.00
C GLU A 280 31.48 7.51 13.58
N VAL A 281 31.24 6.24 13.22
CA VAL A 281 29.90 5.70 12.96
C VAL A 281 29.01 5.80 14.21
N ASP A 282 29.51 5.43 15.39
CA ASP A 282 28.74 5.55 16.64
C ASP A 282 28.33 7.00 16.92
N ILE A 283 29.28 7.94 16.77
CA ILE A 283 29.02 9.38 16.97
C ILE A 283 27.98 9.89 15.95
N LYS A 284 28.10 9.51 14.67
CA LYS A 284 27.14 9.91 13.63
C LYS A 284 25.78 9.28 13.83
N ASN A 285 25.71 8.01 14.24
CA ASN A 285 24.46 7.33 14.55
C ASN A 285 23.76 7.93 15.76
N GLN A 286 24.50 8.36 16.79
CA GLN A 286 23.93 9.08 17.92
C GLN A 286 23.34 10.43 17.47
N LYS A 287 24.04 11.19 16.64
CA LYS A 287 23.52 12.44 16.05
C LYS A 287 22.33 12.22 15.12
N LEU A 288 22.34 11.16 14.31
CA LEU A 288 21.21 10.78 13.46
C LEU A 288 20.00 10.45 14.33
N LYS A 289 20.15 9.66 15.41
CA LYS A 289 19.07 9.40 16.37
C LYS A 289 18.51 10.69 16.98
N GLU A 290 19.37 11.63 17.36
CA GLU A 290 18.95 12.93 17.88
C GLU A 290 18.21 13.79 16.85
N ILE A 291 18.68 13.84 15.60
CA ILE A 291 18.04 14.62 14.53
C ILE A 291 16.74 13.95 14.09
N THR A 292 16.71 12.63 13.97
CA THR A 292 15.49 11.85 13.69
C THR A 292 14.46 12.08 14.79
N ALA A 293 14.86 12.04 16.06
CA ALA A 293 13.97 12.37 17.17
C ALA A 293 13.44 13.81 17.07
N LYS A 294 14.28 14.78 16.69
CA LYS A 294 13.88 16.18 16.47
C LYS A 294 12.96 16.37 15.26
N LEU A 295 13.16 15.62 14.18
CA LEU A 295 12.33 15.64 12.97
C LEU A 295 10.96 14.99 13.23
N ILE A 296 10.94 13.88 13.98
CA ILE A 296 9.72 13.25 14.47
C ILE A 296 8.98 14.21 15.41
N HIS A 297 9.68 14.89 16.31
CA HIS A 297 9.12 15.93 17.20
C HIS A 297 8.65 17.20 16.49
N ALA A 298 9.13 17.47 15.27
CA ALA A 298 8.76 18.66 14.50
C ALA A 298 7.45 18.50 13.72
N GLY A 299 6.82 17.31 13.77
CA GLY A 299 5.50 17.07 13.16
C GLY A 299 5.44 17.36 11.66
N THR A 300 6.57 17.38 10.97
CA THR A 300 6.58 17.73 9.54
C THR A 300 5.89 16.67 8.73
N GLN A 301 4.78 17.08 8.12
CA GLN A 301 3.96 16.36 7.14
C GLN A 301 4.70 15.97 5.84
N ASP A 302 6.03 16.03 5.81
CA ASP A 302 6.82 15.57 4.66
C ASP A 302 8.04 14.81 5.16
N ILE A 303 7.80 13.57 5.62
CA ILE A 303 8.85 12.55 5.83
C ILE A 303 9.37 12.05 4.45
N GLY A 304 8.91 12.68 3.35
CA GLY A 304 9.09 12.22 1.99
C GLY A 304 8.27 10.97 1.74
N SER A 305 8.61 10.28 0.65
CA SER A 305 8.06 8.97 0.41
C SER A 305 8.56 7.94 1.44
N VAL A 306 7.66 7.08 1.92
CA VAL A 306 8.01 5.90 2.72
C VAL A 306 8.48 4.71 1.86
N ARG A 307 8.41 4.85 0.53
CA ARG A 307 8.71 3.79 -0.43
C ARG A 307 10.21 3.58 -0.57
N ASN A 308 10.63 2.33 -0.73
CA ASN A 308 12.01 1.94 -1.02
C ASN A 308 13.06 2.51 -0.05
N ARG A 309 12.66 2.86 1.16
CA ARG A 309 13.55 3.39 2.20
C ARG A 309 14.41 2.27 2.76
N LYS A 310 15.73 2.45 2.63
CA LYS A 310 16.74 1.51 3.14
C LYS A 310 17.25 1.85 4.53
N ASP A 311 16.79 2.96 5.09
CA ASP A 311 17.23 3.54 6.34
C ASP A 311 16.30 3.22 7.53
N ILE A 312 15.26 2.42 7.29
CA ILE A 312 14.32 1.98 8.32
C ILE A 312 14.91 0.76 9.04
N ILE A 313 14.94 0.83 10.36
CA ILE A 313 15.35 -0.27 11.23
C ILE A 313 14.10 -0.87 11.86
N PHE A 314 13.92 -2.18 11.71
CA PHE A 314 12.75 -2.88 12.25
C PHE A 314 13.09 -3.51 13.60
N ASP A 315 12.99 -2.73 14.67
CA ASP A 315 13.14 -3.24 16.04
C ASP A 315 12.02 -4.24 16.42
N GLU A 316 12.24 -5.02 17.48
CA GLU A 316 11.30 -6.07 17.92
C GLU A 316 9.88 -5.53 18.19
N GLU A 317 9.76 -4.31 18.73
CA GLU A 317 8.47 -3.67 18.96
C GLU A 317 7.78 -3.32 17.63
N THR A 318 8.51 -2.80 16.65
CA THR A 318 8.01 -2.47 15.31
C THR A 318 7.56 -3.73 14.58
N LEU A 319 8.37 -4.80 14.59
CA LEU A 319 8.00 -6.09 14.00
C LEU A 319 6.74 -6.66 14.64
N ARG A 320 6.57 -6.52 15.96
CA ARG A 320 5.32 -6.91 16.65
C ARG A 320 4.12 -6.08 16.19
N LEU A 321 4.27 -4.77 16.02
CA LEU A 321 3.20 -3.89 15.52
C LEU A 321 2.81 -4.24 14.09
N ILE A 322 3.79 -4.47 13.21
CA ILE A 322 3.57 -4.87 11.82
C ILE A 322 2.85 -6.22 11.75
N ARG A 323 3.28 -7.21 12.53
CA ARG A 323 2.60 -8.52 12.60
C ARG A 323 1.15 -8.39 13.05
N SER A 324 0.90 -7.61 14.11
CA SER A 324 -0.45 -7.36 14.60
C SER A 324 -1.32 -6.70 13.53
N HIS A 325 -0.78 -5.71 12.82
CA HIS A 325 -1.47 -5.03 11.73
C HIS A 325 -1.80 -5.99 10.56
N ALA A 326 -0.81 -6.74 10.08
CA ALA A 326 -1.00 -7.70 8.98
C ALA A 326 -2.04 -8.78 9.33
N GLN A 327 -2.04 -9.26 10.58
CA GLN A 327 -3.02 -10.25 11.05
C GLN A 327 -4.43 -9.66 11.18
N ALA A 328 -4.55 -8.45 11.74
CA ALA A 328 -5.83 -7.75 11.87
C ALA A 328 -6.47 -7.48 10.51
N LEU A 329 -5.69 -6.95 9.56
CA LEU A 329 -6.12 -6.73 8.20
C LEU A 329 -6.55 -8.03 7.53
N SER A 330 -5.76 -9.10 7.67
CA SER A 330 -6.09 -10.40 7.09
C SER A 330 -7.44 -10.92 7.55
N ASN A 331 -7.76 -10.79 8.84
CA ASN A 331 -8.99 -11.36 9.40
C ASN A 331 -10.23 -10.60 8.91
N PHE A 332 -10.19 -9.26 8.98
CA PHE A 332 -11.33 -8.45 8.58
C PHE A 332 -11.58 -8.50 7.06
N ALA A 333 -10.52 -8.36 6.26
CA ALA A 333 -10.67 -8.28 4.82
C ALA A 333 -11.05 -9.61 4.17
N VAL A 334 -10.67 -10.77 4.76
CA VAL A 334 -11.19 -12.07 4.31
C VAL A 334 -12.69 -12.20 4.59
N ALA A 335 -13.14 -11.78 5.77
CA ALA A 335 -14.57 -11.78 6.10
C ALA A 335 -15.36 -10.86 5.16
N ALA A 336 -14.83 -9.67 4.87
CA ALA A 336 -15.45 -8.73 3.94
C ALA A 336 -15.48 -9.26 2.50
N ALA A 337 -14.38 -9.84 1.99
CA ALA A 337 -14.33 -10.44 0.67
C ALA A 337 -15.32 -11.61 0.51
N GLN A 338 -15.57 -12.38 1.58
CA GLN A 338 -16.59 -13.45 1.59
C GLN A 338 -18.03 -12.93 1.59
N GLN A 339 -18.26 -11.71 2.11
CA GLN A 339 -19.58 -11.08 2.20
C GLN A 339 -19.87 -10.12 1.03
N SER A 340 -18.85 -9.79 0.23
CA SER A 340 -18.98 -8.88 -0.90
C SER A 340 -20.07 -9.33 -1.88
N SER A 341 -20.81 -8.36 -2.43
CA SER A 341 -21.83 -8.57 -3.48
C SER A 341 -21.21 -8.96 -4.83
N PHE A 342 -19.93 -8.65 -5.05
CA PHE A 342 -19.23 -8.86 -6.32
C PHE A 342 -18.22 -10.01 -6.26
N LYS A 343 -18.60 -11.14 -5.63
CA LYS A 343 -17.67 -12.26 -5.41
C LYS A 343 -17.05 -12.74 -6.72
N ILE A 344 -15.72 -12.77 -6.74
CA ILE A 344 -14.96 -13.52 -7.74
C ILE A 344 -14.61 -14.91 -7.20
N ALA A 345 -14.42 -15.86 -8.11
CA ALA A 345 -13.94 -17.18 -7.74
C ALA A 345 -12.65 -17.03 -6.91
N GLU A 346 -12.60 -17.76 -5.80
CA GLU A 346 -11.41 -17.80 -4.93
C GLU A 346 -10.99 -16.43 -4.40
N SER A 347 -11.88 -15.43 -4.32
CA SER A 347 -11.59 -14.04 -3.89
C SER A 347 -10.86 -13.91 -2.55
N SER A 348 -11.01 -14.92 -1.69
CA SER A 348 -10.35 -15.00 -0.38
C SER A 348 -8.98 -15.69 -0.40
N THR A 349 -8.52 -16.22 -1.55
CA THR A 349 -7.12 -16.62 -1.71
C THR A 349 -6.28 -15.34 -1.77
N ARG A 350 -5.24 -15.27 -0.95
CA ARG A 350 -4.30 -14.14 -0.94
C ARG A 350 -3.14 -14.35 -1.91
N VAL A 351 -2.94 -15.57 -2.40
CA VAL A 351 -1.99 -15.88 -3.49
C VAL A 351 -2.64 -15.59 -4.82
N LEU A 352 -2.10 -14.70 -5.65
CA LEU A 352 -2.70 -14.24 -6.91
C LEU A 352 -2.86 -15.37 -7.94
N LEU A 353 -4.04 -15.46 -8.57
CA LEU A 353 -4.36 -16.52 -9.56
C LEU A 353 -4.93 -15.93 -10.85
N ASN A 354 -4.80 -16.67 -11.96
CA ASN A 354 -5.20 -16.25 -13.30
C ASN A 354 -6.73 -16.18 -13.47
N VAL A 355 -7.48 -16.88 -12.61
CA VAL A 355 -8.95 -16.86 -12.62
C VAL A 355 -9.53 -15.45 -12.45
N HIS A 356 -8.78 -14.51 -11.86
CA HIS A 356 -9.26 -13.14 -11.63
C HIS A 356 -9.19 -12.22 -12.85
N THR A 357 -8.44 -12.61 -13.88
CA THR A 357 -8.18 -11.79 -15.07
C THR A 357 -8.55 -12.49 -16.36
N ARG A 358 -9.08 -13.72 -16.26
CA ARG A 358 -9.47 -14.54 -17.40
C ARG A 358 -10.48 -13.81 -18.29
N GLY A 359 -10.15 -13.65 -19.57
CA GLY A 359 -11.02 -13.04 -20.57
C GLY A 359 -10.95 -11.51 -20.65
N GLN A 360 -10.04 -10.85 -19.92
CA GLN A 360 -9.77 -9.41 -20.05
C GLN A 360 -8.63 -9.17 -21.04
N ASN A 361 -8.77 -8.14 -21.89
CA ASN A 361 -7.77 -7.82 -22.91
C ASN A 361 -6.52 -7.12 -22.34
N ASP A 362 -6.68 -6.34 -21.27
CA ASP A 362 -5.59 -5.62 -20.59
C ASP A 362 -5.79 -5.63 -19.07
N PRO A 363 -5.63 -6.80 -18.43
CA PRO A 363 -5.86 -6.93 -17.00
C PRO A 363 -4.90 -6.08 -16.16
N LEU A 364 -3.68 -5.82 -16.66
CA LEU A 364 -2.66 -5.03 -15.97
C LEU A 364 -3.17 -3.63 -15.62
N ASN A 365 -3.70 -2.94 -16.61
CA ASN A 365 -4.16 -1.56 -16.46
C ASN A 365 -5.61 -1.44 -15.98
N GLN A 366 -6.42 -2.48 -16.18
CA GLN A 366 -7.86 -2.41 -15.92
C GLN A 366 -8.29 -3.01 -14.59
N ASN A 367 -7.63 -4.07 -14.12
CA ASN A 367 -8.11 -4.87 -13.00
C ASN A 367 -7.19 -4.80 -11.76
N TYR A 368 -5.90 -4.55 -11.93
CA TYR A 368 -4.99 -4.48 -10.80
C TYR A 368 -4.86 -3.06 -10.25
N CYS A 369 -5.09 -2.91 -8.95
CA CYS A 369 -4.92 -1.70 -8.18
C CYS A 369 -3.44 -1.47 -7.88
N THR A 370 -2.60 -1.29 -8.91
CA THR A 370 -1.22 -0.80 -8.71
C THR A 370 -1.27 0.66 -8.27
N VAL A 371 -0.20 1.17 -7.64
CA VAL A 371 -0.12 2.58 -7.22
C VAL A 371 -0.40 3.51 -8.40
N GLN A 372 0.18 3.24 -9.57
CA GLN A 372 -0.04 4.04 -10.78
C GLN A 372 -1.50 4.05 -11.23
N ASN A 373 -2.16 2.88 -11.25
CA ASN A 373 -3.55 2.79 -11.68
C ASN A 373 -4.49 3.49 -10.71
N VAL A 374 -4.24 3.37 -9.40
CA VAL A 374 -5.00 4.06 -8.35
C VAL A 374 -4.82 5.58 -8.45
N VAL A 375 -3.58 6.06 -8.69
CA VAL A 375 -3.31 7.50 -8.91
C VAL A 375 -4.08 8.00 -10.13
N ARG A 376 -4.00 7.31 -11.27
CA ARG A 376 -4.73 7.70 -12.49
C ARG A 376 -6.24 7.73 -12.27
N ALA A 377 -6.78 6.74 -11.55
CA ALA A 377 -8.19 6.69 -11.21
C ALA A 377 -8.60 7.89 -10.32
N LEU A 378 -7.80 8.20 -9.29
CA LEU A 378 -8.06 9.35 -8.40
C LEU A 378 -7.95 10.68 -9.15
N GLU A 379 -6.95 10.88 -10.01
CA GLU A 379 -6.85 12.07 -10.85
C GLU A 379 -8.09 12.25 -11.73
N LYS A 380 -8.52 11.17 -12.39
CA LYS A 380 -9.72 11.17 -13.21
C LYS A 380 -10.98 11.50 -12.42
N ILE A 381 -11.15 10.89 -11.25
CA ILE A 381 -12.33 11.11 -10.39
C ILE A 381 -12.33 12.53 -9.82
N THR A 382 -11.19 13.03 -9.36
CA THR A 382 -11.06 14.39 -8.80
C THR A 382 -11.20 15.49 -9.85
N GLN A 383 -10.87 15.21 -11.12
CA GLN A 383 -11.20 16.11 -12.24
C GLN A 383 -12.71 16.21 -12.50
N ILE A 384 -13.48 15.18 -12.14
CA ILE A 384 -14.94 15.15 -12.28
C ILE A 384 -15.59 15.69 -11.01
N HIS A 385 -15.30 15.14 -9.83
CA HIS A 385 -15.79 15.60 -8.54
C HIS A 385 -14.73 16.48 -7.86
N THR A 386 -14.80 17.79 -8.12
CA THR A 386 -13.69 18.72 -7.85
C THR A 386 -13.56 19.16 -6.40
N ASN A 387 -14.58 18.96 -5.57
CA ASN A 387 -14.58 19.34 -4.15
C ASN A 387 -14.67 18.11 -3.22
N LEU A 388 -14.27 16.93 -3.71
CA LEU A 388 -14.30 15.69 -2.94
C LEU A 388 -13.34 15.72 -1.75
N PHE A 389 -12.11 16.16 -1.99
CA PHE A 389 -11.06 16.25 -0.99
C PHE A 389 -10.74 17.71 -0.69
N GLU A 390 -10.33 17.99 0.54
CA GLU A 390 -9.73 19.26 0.90
C GLU A 390 -8.43 19.46 0.10
N LEU A 391 -8.08 20.71 -0.17
CA LEU A 391 -6.87 21.05 -0.91
C LEU A 391 -5.82 21.63 0.05
N ASP A 392 -4.55 21.30 -0.18
CA ASP A 392 -3.42 21.93 0.49
C ASP A 392 -3.13 23.35 -0.05
N ASP A 393 -2.16 24.05 0.54
CA ASP A 393 -1.74 25.38 0.10
C ASP A 393 -1.25 25.42 -1.37
N ALA A 394 -0.85 24.27 -1.92
CA ALA A 394 -0.39 24.10 -3.29
C ALA A 394 -1.52 23.63 -4.24
N MET A 395 -2.77 23.63 -3.77
CA MET A 395 -3.96 23.19 -4.51
C MET A 395 -3.97 21.69 -4.87
N HIS A 396 -3.22 20.86 -4.15
CA HIS A 396 -3.29 19.40 -4.28
C HIS A 396 -4.30 18.79 -3.32
N PRO A 397 -4.96 17.69 -3.70
CA PRO A 397 -5.90 17.00 -2.81
C PRO A 397 -5.17 16.38 -1.61
N ILE A 398 -5.72 16.59 -0.42
CA ILE A 398 -5.32 15.94 0.81
C ILE A 398 -6.06 14.60 0.89
N LEU A 399 -5.42 13.55 0.38
CA LEU A 399 -6.00 12.21 0.35
C LEU A 399 -5.79 11.51 1.71
N PRO A 400 -6.84 10.92 2.31
CA PRO A 400 -6.68 9.95 3.39
C PRO A 400 -5.73 8.80 2.98
N PRO A 401 -5.01 8.19 3.93
CA PRO A 401 -4.20 7.00 3.65
C PRO A 401 -5.00 5.93 2.89
N LEU A 402 -4.43 5.39 1.81
CA LEU A 402 -5.03 4.31 1.02
C LEU A 402 -4.13 3.09 1.06
N LEU A 403 -4.62 2.02 1.69
CA LEU A 403 -3.88 0.78 1.90
C LEU A 403 -4.28 -0.22 0.82
N ILE A 404 -3.33 -0.58 -0.05
CA ILE A 404 -3.50 -1.60 -1.08
C ILE A 404 -3.04 -2.94 -0.49
N GLU A 405 -3.97 -3.86 -0.33
CA GLU A 405 -3.73 -5.17 0.26
C GLU A 405 -3.87 -6.31 -0.77
N PRO A 406 -3.06 -7.38 -0.68
CA PRO A 406 -3.14 -8.58 -1.52
C PRO A 406 -4.35 -9.44 -1.14
N ILE A 407 -5.53 -8.84 -1.32
CA ILE A 407 -6.88 -9.35 -1.09
C ILE A 407 -7.70 -8.88 -2.27
N ARG A 408 -8.70 -9.65 -2.68
CA ARG A 408 -9.43 -9.37 -3.93
C ARG A 408 -10.82 -8.89 -3.67
N ASN A 409 -11.25 -7.97 -4.53
CA ASN A 409 -12.59 -7.42 -4.55
C ASN A 409 -13.05 -6.93 -3.17
N TYR A 410 -12.23 -6.06 -2.60
CA TYR A 410 -12.44 -5.48 -1.29
C TYR A 410 -12.19 -3.99 -1.37
N ALA A 411 -13.13 -3.19 -0.90
CA ALA A 411 -13.04 -1.75 -0.86
C ALA A 411 -13.85 -1.26 0.33
N GLU A 412 -13.20 -0.61 1.29
CA GLU A 412 -13.85 -0.16 2.51
C GLU A 412 -13.24 1.16 2.99
N TRP A 413 -14.07 1.99 3.62
CA TRP A 413 -13.63 3.16 4.38
C TRP A 413 -13.76 2.88 5.87
N THR A 414 -12.65 2.88 6.61
CA THR A 414 -12.67 2.52 8.04
C THR A 414 -12.93 3.71 8.97
N GLY A 415 -13.13 4.91 8.42
CA GLY A 415 -13.28 6.15 9.18
C GLY A 415 -12.06 7.07 9.13
N GLU A 416 -10.87 6.50 8.91
CA GLU A 416 -9.61 7.25 8.86
C GLU A 416 -8.80 6.97 7.58
N ARG A 417 -9.02 5.81 6.95
CA ARG A 417 -8.26 5.35 5.78
C ARG A 417 -9.13 4.55 4.82
N PHE A 418 -8.68 4.55 3.56
CA PHE A 418 -9.18 3.67 2.53
C PHE A 418 -8.47 2.32 2.60
N MET A 419 -9.24 1.25 2.50
CA MET A 419 -8.74 -0.09 2.29
C MET A 419 -9.14 -0.55 0.89
N LEU A 420 -8.16 -0.96 0.09
CA LEU A 420 -8.37 -1.39 -1.29
C LEU A 420 -7.70 -2.75 -1.51
N GLY A 421 -8.44 -3.68 -2.08
CA GLY A 421 -7.90 -4.95 -2.56
C GLY A 421 -7.10 -4.75 -3.84
N PHE A 422 -6.02 -5.51 -4.00
CA PHE A 422 -5.12 -5.44 -5.15
C PHE A 422 -5.80 -5.78 -6.48
N VAL A 423 -6.87 -6.59 -6.45
CA VAL A 423 -7.63 -6.94 -7.65
C VAL A 423 -9.05 -6.39 -7.56
N SER A 424 -9.43 -5.56 -8.52
CA SER A 424 -10.80 -5.10 -8.72
C SER A 424 -11.57 -6.04 -9.63
N ALA A 425 -12.82 -6.28 -9.26
CA ALA A 425 -13.81 -6.99 -10.08
C ALA A 425 -15.08 -6.17 -10.32
N GLU A 426 -15.03 -4.85 -10.03
CA GLU A 426 -16.13 -3.96 -10.33
C GLU A 426 -16.41 -3.93 -11.84
N PRO A 427 -17.68 -3.95 -12.25
CA PRO A 427 -18.02 -3.93 -13.67
C PRO A 427 -17.59 -2.59 -14.29
N PRO A 428 -16.89 -2.59 -15.44
CA PRO A 428 -16.52 -1.36 -16.13
C PRO A 428 -17.75 -0.63 -16.65
N ARG A 429 -17.64 0.70 -16.84
CA ARG A 429 -18.69 1.52 -17.43
C ARG A 429 -18.15 2.33 -18.60
N HIS A 430 -18.77 2.17 -19.77
CA HIS A 430 -18.33 2.85 -20.98
C HIS A 430 -19.22 4.04 -21.29
N GLY A 431 -18.62 5.23 -21.34
CA GLY A 431 -19.28 6.48 -21.66
C GLY A 431 -18.65 7.18 -22.86
N SER A 432 -19.37 8.15 -23.43
CA SER A 432 -18.96 8.90 -24.62
C SER A 432 -17.76 9.81 -24.38
N ARG A 433 -17.58 10.30 -23.14
CA ARG A 433 -16.47 11.18 -22.74
C ARG A 433 -15.53 10.51 -21.75
N TYR A 434 -16.10 9.80 -20.78
CA TYR A 434 -15.38 9.09 -19.74
C TYR A 434 -15.82 7.63 -19.71
N SER A 435 -14.87 6.72 -19.93
CA SER A 435 -15.04 5.30 -19.66
C SER A 435 -14.29 4.94 -18.39
N PHE A 436 -14.94 4.25 -17.44
CA PHE A 436 -14.38 3.83 -16.17
C PHE A 436 -13.99 2.35 -16.23
N SER A 437 -12.72 2.05 -15.98
CA SER A 437 -12.22 0.68 -15.80
C SER A 437 -12.72 0.09 -14.48
N PRO A 438 -12.55 -1.23 -14.25
CA PRO A 438 -12.79 -1.83 -12.93
C PRO A 438 -12.04 -1.13 -11.79
N VAL A 439 -10.78 -0.73 -12.01
CA VAL A 439 -10.02 0.04 -11.02
C VAL A 439 -10.63 1.43 -10.79
N ASP A 440 -11.05 2.12 -11.85
CA ASP A 440 -11.71 3.43 -11.71
C ASP A 440 -13.00 3.30 -10.88
N MET A 441 -13.79 2.24 -11.13
CA MET A 441 -15.06 2.01 -10.45
C MET A 441 -14.89 1.68 -8.96
N VAL A 442 -13.89 0.86 -8.59
CA VAL A 442 -13.63 0.56 -7.17
C VAL A 442 -13.08 1.77 -6.42
N VAL A 443 -12.25 2.60 -7.07
CA VAL A 443 -11.78 3.86 -6.48
C VAL A 443 -12.95 4.84 -6.36
N LEU A 444 -13.84 4.91 -7.35
CA LEU A 444 -15.04 5.75 -7.28
C LEU A 444 -15.97 5.32 -6.15
N ARG A 445 -16.10 4.00 -5.89
CA ARG A 445 -16.81 3.47 -4.72
C ARG A 445 -16.20 3.97 -3.41
N LEU A 446 -14.88 3.90 -3.25
CA LEU A 446 -14.18 4.44 -2.07
C LEU A 446 -14.44 5.94 -1.90
N CYS A 447 -14.36 6.70 -2.99
CA CYS A 447 -14.71 8.13 -3.00
C CYS A 447 -16.16 8.37 -2.56
N GLY A 448 -17.10 7.54 -2.99
CA GLY A 448 -18.49 7.58 -2.55
C GLY A 448 -18.64 7.29 -1.06
N MET A 449 -17.98 6.24 -0.55
CA MET A 449 -17.95 5.90 0.88
C MET A 449 -17.41 7.07 1.73
N TYR A 450 -16.38 7.75 1.22
CA TYR A 450 -15.82 8.94 1.86
C TYR A 450 -16.76 10.15 1.79
N ALA A 451 -17.44 10.38 0.66
CA ALA A 451 -18.41 11.46 0.53
C ALA A 451 -19.58 11.28 1.53
N PHE A 452 -20.02 10.04 1.77
CA PHE A 452 -21.09 9.70 2.72
C PHE A 452 -20.60 9.28 4.12
N ARG A 453 -19.37 9.65 4.49
CA ARG A 453 -18.74 9.22 5.76
C ARG A 453 -19.44 9.74 7.01
N ASP A 454 -20.07 10.90 6.90
CA ASP A 454 -20.61 11.60 8.05
C ASP A 454 -21.83 10.89 8.68
N LYS A 455 -22.06 11.16 9.97
CA LYS A 455 -23.14 10.56 10.74
C LYS A 455 -24.48 11.22 10.42
N ILE A 456 -25.56 10.43 10.43
CA ILE A 456 -26.92 10.95 10.24
C ILE A 456 -27.44 11.63 11.52
N PHE A 457 -27.07 11.09 12.69
CA PHE A 457 -27.54 11.56 13.99
C PHE A 457 -26.36 11.97 14.89
N ASP A 458 -26.59 12.99 15.72
CA ASP A 458 -25.70 13.39 16.79
C ASP A 458 -25.74 12.39 17.97
N TYR A 459 -24.92 12.62 19.00
CA TYR A 459 -24.88 11.76 20.20
C TYR A 459 -26.16 11.82 21.05
N ARG A 460 -27.06 12.79 20.78
CA ARG A 460 -28.35 12.96 21.45
C ARG A 460 -29.50 12.35 20.64
N GLY A 461 -29.23 11.81 19.45
CA GLY A 461 -30.22 11.24 18.54
C GLY A 461 -30.92 12.28 17.66
N ASN A 462 -30.48 13.54 17.63
CA ASN A 462 -31.00 14.54 16.70
C ASN A 462 -30.35 14.35 15.33
N ARG A 463 -31.14 14.49 14.27
CA ARG A 463 -30.63 14.46 12.90
C ARG A 463 -29.67 15.64 12.70
N MET A 464 -28.50 15.37 12.13
CA MET A 464 -27.55 16.43 11.77
C MET A 464 -28.08 17.19 10.55
N GLU A 465 -28.01 18.52 10.57
CA GLU A 465 -28.32 19.37 9.42
C GLU A 465 -27.03 19.78 8.69
N GLY A 466 -27.12 20.03 7.38
CA GLY A 466 -25.99 20.55 6.59
C GLY A 466 -24.93 19.50 6.24
N ASN A 467 -25.31 18.23 6.22
CA ASN A 467 -24.44 17.11 5.92
C ASN A 467 -25.05 16.26 4.79
N LEU A 468 -24.23 15.89 3.80
CA LEU A 468 -24.65 15.07 2.66
C LEU A 468 -25.39 13.78 3.06
N MET A 469 -24.84 12.95 3.94
CA MET A 469 -25.48 11.68 4.33
C MET A 469 -26.78 11.91 5.11
N ALA A 470 -26.82 12.94 5.95
CA ALA A 470 -28.01 13.28 6.71
C ALA A 470 -29.11 13.87 5.80
N ASP A 471 -28.80 14.71 4.81
CA ASP A 471 -29.80 15.22 3.87
C ASP A 471 -30.26 14.13 2.88
N TYR A 472 -29.36 13.20 2.53
CA TYR A 472 -29.64 12.13 1.57
C TYR A 472 -30.51 11.03 2.16
N SER A 473 -30.25 10.61 3.39
CA SER A 473 -30.77 9.35 3.95
C SER A 473 -32.27 9.25 4.11
N ALA A 474 -33.02 10.35 4.28
CA ALA A 474 -34.49 10.35 4.34
C ALA A 474 -35.05 11.79 4.33
N ARG A 475 -36.27 11.96 3.84
CA ARG A 475 -37.09 13.17 4.07
C ARG A 475 -38.07 12.88 5.19
N ILE A 476 -38.08 13.71 6.24
CA ILE A 476 -39.06 13.58 7.32
C ILE A 476 -40.30 14.37 6.92
N GLU A 477 -41.39 13.67 6.63
CA GLU A 477 -42.68 14.29 6.33
C GLU A 477 -43.66 14.09 7.48
N SER A 478 -44.32 15.17 7.88
CA SER A 478 -45.42 15.10 8.84
C SER A 478 -46.68 14.62 8.13
N LYS A 479 -47.06 13.35 8.34
CA LYS A 479 -48.29 12.79 7.78
C LYS A 479 -49.35 12.67 8.86
N THR A 480 -50.55 13.15 8.60
CA THR A 480 -51.67 12.97 9.54
C THR A 480 -52.17 11.53 9.42
N ALA A 481 -52.02 10.74 10.48
CA ALA A 481 -52.48 9.36 10.54
C ALA A 481 -53.59 9.21 11.60
N VAL A 482 -54.55 8.35 11.31
CA VAL A 482 -55.62 8.02 12.26
C VAL A 482 -55.14 6.85 13.12
N LYS A 483 -54.91 7.06 14.42
CA LYS A 483 -54.58 5.99 15.37
C LYS A 483 -55.78 5.66 16.26
N TRP A 484 -55.99 4.37 16.51
CA TRP A 484 -56.95 3.87 17.49
C TRP A 484 -56.37 4.08 18.88
N VAL A 485 -57.11 4.76 19.77
CA VAL A 485 -56.68 4.97 21.16
C VAL A 485 -57.79 4.55 22.12
N GLY A 486 -57.44 3.66 23.05
CA GLY A 486 -58.32 3.15 24.12
C GLY A 486 -59.23 1.98 23.71
N ASP A 487 -59.76 1.26 24.71
CA ASP A 487 -60.64 0.10 24.54
C ASP A 487 -61.96 0.46 23.81
N GLU A 488 -62.34 1.74 23.82
CA GLU A 488 -63.53 2.27 23.14
C GLU A 488 -63.31 2.65 21.66
N LYS A 489 -62.12 2.41 21.09
CA LYS A 489 -61.86 2.59 19.64
C LYS A 489 -62.29 3.97 19.09
N LYS A 490 -61.97 5.06 19.78
CA LYS A 490 -62.25 6.44 19.30
C LYS A 490 -61.17 6.90 18.31
N TYR A 491 -61.59 7.54 17.22
CA TYR A 491 -60.70 8.09 16.20
C TYR A 491 -59.97 9.33 16.73
N LYS A 492 -58.63 9.31 16.71
CA LYS A 492 -57.81 10.50 16.94
C LYS A 492 -56.87 10.71 15.76
N LEU A 493 -56.92 11.90 15.17
CA LEU A 493 -55.94 12.36 14.20
C LEU A 493 -54.64 12.64 14.95
N VAL A 494 -53.58 11.95 14.58
CA VAL A 494 -52.25 12.13 15.14
C VAL A 494 -51.31 12.45 14.00
N THR A 495 -50.56 13.55 14.12
CA THR A 495 -49.46 13.83 13.21
C THR A 495 -48.35 12.84 13.50
N VAL A 496 -48.05 11.96 12.55
CA VAL A 496 -46.97 10.99 12.61
C VAL A 496 -45.89 11.44 11.66
N MET A 497 -44.66 11.58 12.15
CA MET A 497 -43.50 11.80 11.30
C MET A 497 -43.16 10.48 10.59
N GLN A 498 -43.13 10.50 9.26
CA GLN A 498 -42.77 9.36 8.44
C GLN A 498 -41.49 9.69 7.66
N GLU A 499 -40.54 8.76 7.66
CA GLU A 499 -39.39 8.82 6.76
C GLU A 499 -39.81 8.40 5.37
N VAL A 500 -39.58 9.27 4.40
CA VAL A 500 -39.88 9.08 2.98
C VAL A 500 -38.56 9.05 2.21
N ASP A 501 -38.48 8.17 1.20
CA ASP A 501 -37.29 8.03 0.34
C ASP A 501 -36.01 7.70 1.13
N ALA A 502 -36.16 6.80 2.12
CA ALA A 502 -35.07 6.36 2.96
C ALA A 502 -34.00 5.61 2.15
N ALA A 503 -32.72 5.85 2.43
CA ALA A 503 -31.60 5.19 1.77
C ALA A 503 -30.55 4.74 2.78
N SER A 504 -30.07 3.51 2.62
CA SER A 504 -28.89 3.01 3.31
C SER A 504 -27.62 3.66 2.76
N ARG A 505 -26.50 3.56 3.50
CA ARG A 505 -25.21 4.06 3.02
C ARG A 505 -24.75 3.35 1.74
N ASN A 506 -24.98 2.05 1.62
CA ASN A 506 -24.60 1.29 0.43
C ASN A 506 -25.39 1.75 -0.81
N GLU A 507 -26.70 1.98 -0.66
CA GLU A 507 -27.53 2.55 -1.73
C GLU A 507 -27.06 3.95 -2.12
N ALA A 508 -26.72 4.79 -1.14
CA ALA A 508 -26.18 6.13 -1.42
C ALA A 508 -24.86 6.10 -2.20
N VAL A 509 -23.98 5.14 -1.90
CA VAL A 509 -22.71 4.95 -2.63
C VAL A 509 -22.95 4.48 -4.06
N GLU A 510 -23.85 3.52 -4.29
CA GLU A 510 -24.22 3.07 -5.64
C GLU A 510 -24.87 4.20 -6.46
N ASP A 511 -25.79 4.95 -5.86
CA ASP A 511 -26.42 6.11 -6.49
C ASP A 511 -25.38 7.18 -6.84
N TYR A 512 -24.38 7.40 -5.98
CA TYR A 512 -23.26 8.30 -6.28
C TYR A 512 -22.43 7.82 -7.46
N MET A 513 -22.12 6.53 -7.55
CA MET A 513 -21.36 5.97 -8.67
C MET A 513 -22.12 6.16 -9.99
N GLU A 514 -23.43 5.87 -10.03
CA GLU A 514 -24.31 6.15 -11.17
C GLU A 514 -24.36 7.64 -11.51
N PHE A 515 -24.58 8.49 -10.51
CA PHE A 515 -24.66 9.93 -10.69
C PHE A 515 -23.38 10.50 -11.30
N ILE A 516 -22.20 10.16 -10.76
CA ILE A 516 -20.91 10.63 -11.28
C ILE A 516 -20.69 10.16 -12.72
N PHE A 517 -20.99 8.89 -13.03
CA PHE A 517 -20.85 8.35 -14.37
C PHE A 517 -21.74 9.08 -15.39
N HIS A 518 -23.01 9.34 -15.04
CA HIS A 518 -23.94 10.09 -15.89
C HIS A 518 -23.53 11.56 -16.06
N ALA A 519 -23.15 12.22 -14.96
CA ALA A 519 -22.75 13.62 -14.95
C ALA A 519 -21.44 13.88 -15.72
N ALA A 520 -20.49 12.93 -15.69
CA ALA A 520 -19.25 13.01 -16.46
C ALA A 520 -19.50 12.92 -17.97
N ASN A 521 -20.48 12.11 -18.39
CA ASN A 521 -20.78 11.81 -19.79
C ASN A 521 -21.92 12.64 -20.39
N ASP A 522 -22.46 13.59 -19.63
CA ASP A 522 -23.63 14.41 -20.01
C ASP A 522 -24.86 13.57 -20.41
N PHE A 523 -25.01 12.38 -19.82
CA PHE A 523 -26.19 11.54 -20.01
C PHE A 523 -27.42 12.15 -19.32
N PRO A 524 -28.65 11.72 -19.65
CA PRO A 524 -29.83 12.09 -18.87
C PRO A 524 -29.71 11.65 -17.41
N ALA A 525 -30.49 12.25 -16.52
CA ALA A 525 -30.53 11.85 -15.10
C ALA A 525 -30.75 10.33 -14.94
N PRO A 526 -30.00 9.65 -14.05
CA PRO A 526 -30.22 8.23 -13.75
C PRO A 526 -31.68 7.98 -13.36
N LEU A 527 -32.33 6.99 -13.98
CA LEU A 527 -33.77 6.74 -13.81
C LEU A 527 -34.12 6.15 -12.44
N ASN A 528 -33.14 5.51 -11.79
CA ASN A 528 -33.25 4.88 -10.48
C ASN A 528 -33.09 5.85 -9.31
N ILE A 529 -32.63 7.09 -9.56
CA ILE A 529 -32.39 8.09 -8.51
C ILE A 529 -33.53 9.12 -8.53
N SER A 530 -34.13 9.38 -7.37
CA SER A 530 -35.20 10.38 -7.26
C SER A 530 -34.66 11.80 -7.54
N PRO A 531 -35.47 12.72 -8.10
CA PRO A 531 -35.04 14.10 -8.32
C PRO A 531 -34.57 14.81 -7.03
N ARG A 532 -35.19 14.49 -5.89
CA ARG A 532 -34.75 14.94 -4.55
C ARG A 532 -33.33 14.50 -4.23
N LYS A 533 -33.03 13.20 -4.38
CA LYS A 533 -31.69 12.64 -4.14
C LYS A 533 -30.65 13.29 -5.06
N LEU A 534 -31.00 13.52 -6.34
CA LEU A 534 -30.15 14.26 -7.27
C LEU A 534 -29.92 15.72 -6.83
N ALA A 535 -30.95 16.40 -6.31
CA ALA A 535 -30.83 17.74 -5.77
C ALA A 535 -29.87 17.78 -4.57
N VAL A 536 -29.98 16.83 -3.64
CA VAL A 536 -29.06 16.69 -2.51
C VAL A 536 -27.63 16.41 -2.98
N LEU A 537 -27.42 15.48 -3.92
CA LEU A 537 -26.10 15.23 -4.49
C LEU A 537 -25.51 16.51 -5.09
N LEU A 538 -26.27 17.23 -5.92
CA LEU A 538 -25.83 18.47 -6.57
C LEU A 538 -25.69 19.66 -5.61
N LYS A 539 -26.26 19.60 -4.40
CA LYS A 539 -26.04 20.58 -3.32
C LYS A 539 -24.61 20.49 -2.79
N TYR A 540 -24.11 19.28 -2.57
CA TYR A 540 -22.81 19.05 -1.92
C TYR A 540 -21.68 18.71 -2.91
N ILE A 541 -21.99 18.13 -4.06
CA ILE A 541 -21.02 17.64 -5.04
C ILE A 541 -20.87 18.67 -6.16
N GLN A 542 -19.64 19.02 -6.50
CA GLN A 542 -19.31 19.88 -7.63
C GLN A 542 -18.75 19.05 -8.79
N ILE A 543 -19.42 19.11 -9.93
CA ILE A 543 -19.06 18.39 -11.15
C ILE A 543 -18.29 19.32 -12.10
N HIS A 544 -17.00 19.05 -12.29
CA HIS A 544 -16.00 19.79 -13.08
C HIS A 544 -15.80 21.26 -12.69
N ASN A 545 -16.87 22.04 -12.60
CA ASN A 545 -16.86 23.43 -12.17
C ASN A 545 -18.26 23.84 -11.67
N PRO A 546 -18.39 25.00 -10.99
CA PRO A 546 -19.68 25.46 -10.50
C PRO A 546 -20.74 25.62 -11.61
N VAL A 547 -20.35 26.08 -12.79
CA VAL A 547 -21.27 26.37 -13.92
C VAL A 547 -21.89 25.09 -14.48
N LYS A 548 -21.10 24.05 -14.70
CA LYS A 548 -21.59 22.73 -15.13
C LYS A 548 -22.48 22.11 -14.06
N THR A 549 -22.12 22.27 -12.79
CA THR A 549 -22.97 21.79 -11.67
C THR A 549 -24.33 22.48 -11.69
N THR A 550 -24.37 23.80 -11.91
CA THR A 550 -25.63 24.54 -12.11
C THR A 550 -26.41 24.03 -13.31
N ALA A 551 -25.77 23.78 -14.45
CA ALA A 551 -26.44 23.21 -15.62
C ALA A 551 -27.07 21.84 -15.31
N LEU A 552 -26.40 20.99 -14.52
CA LEU A 552 -26.95 19.70 -14.08
C LEU A 552 -28.13 19.86 -13.12
N ILE A 553 -28.13 20.86 -12.23
CA ILE A 553 -29.30 21.18 -11.39
C ILE A 553 -30.51 21.52 -12.26
N LEU A 554 -30.31 22.40 -13.25
CA LEU A 554 -31.38 22.79 -14.18
C LEU A 554 -31.88 21.59 -14.97
N ARG A 555 -30.98 20.75 -15.48
CA ARG A 555 -31.32 19.59 -16.32
C ARG A 555 -31.96 18.43 -15.56
N TYR A 556 -31.47 18.10 -14.37
CA TYR A 556 -31.86 16.88 -13.67
C TYR A 556 -32.99 17.09 -12.67
N VAL A 557 -33.10 18.30 -12.11
CA VAL A 557 -33.99 18.58 -10.98
C VAL A 557 -35.07 19.59 -11.38
N ALA A 558 -34.71 20.71 -12.00
CA ALA A 558 -35.61 21.87 -12.09
C ALA A 558 -36.92 21.60 -12.84
N ASP A 559 -36.89 20.77 -13.90
CA ASP A 559 -38.11 20.42 -14.66
C ASP A 559 -39.09 19.53 -13.86
N LYS A 560 -38.59 18.80 -12.85
CA LYS A 560 -39.37 17.82 -12.06
C LYS A 560 -39.72 18.33 -10.67
N GLU A 561 -38.79 19.01 -10.01
CA GLU A 561 -38.89 19.51 -8.63
C GLU A 561 -38.30 20.93 -8.56
N PRO A 562 -39.00 21.96 -9.06
CA PRO A 562 -38.47 23.32 -9.19
C PRO A 562 -38.15 23.98 -7.84
N ASP A 563 -38.93 23.67 -6.79
CA ASP A 563 -38.69 24.21 -5.44
C ASP A 563 -37.37 23.69 -4.84
N GLU A 564 -37.07 22.40 -5.01
CA GLU A 564 -35.81 21.77 -4.58
C GLU A 564 -34.62 22.37 -5.35
N ALA A 565 -34.77 22.51 -6.68
CA ALA A 565 -33.74 23.13 -7.51
C ALA A 565 -33.45 24.58 -7.07
N ARG A 566 -34.49 25.36 -6.76
CA ARG A 566 -34.35 26.74 -6.25
C ARG A 566 -33.59 26.77 -4.91
N GLU A 567 -33.94 25.90 -3.96
CA GLU A 567 -33.27 25.84 -2.67
C GLU A 567 -31.77 25.54 -2.83
N VAL A 568 -31.44 24.53 -3.63
CA VAL A 568 -30.05 24.13 -3.89
C VAL A 568 -29.25 25.27 -4.55
N LEU A 569 -29.84 25.93 -5.55
CA LEU A 569 -29.19 27.08 -6.22
C LEU A 569 -28.93 28.23 -5.25
N LEU A 570 -29.88 28.56 -4.39
CA LEU A 570 -29.71 29.59 -3.37
C LEU A 570 -28.62 29.22 -2.38
N VAL A 571 -28.59 27.98 -1.88
CA VAL A 571 -27.52 27.51 -0.98
C VAL A 571 -26.15 27.66 -1.64
N ARG A 572 -25.99 27.22 -2.89
CA ARG A 572 -24.71 27.36 -3.62
C ARG A 572 -24.33 28.82 -3.90
N ALA A 573 -25.32 29.70 -4.03
CA ALA A 573 -25.11 31.13 -4.18
C ALA A 573 -24.87 31.86 -2.84
N GLY A 574 -24.81 31.17 -1.70
CA GLY A 574 -24.68 31.79 -0.39
C GLY A 574 -25.93 32.58 0.03
N HIS A 575 -27.10 32.12 -0.41
CA HIS A 575 -28.41 32.77 -0.27
C HIS A 575 -28.55 34.13 -0.97
N ASP A 576 -27.64 34.45 -1.90
CA ASP A 576 -27.73 35.65 -2.74
C ASP A 576 -28.45 35.35 -4.08
N ARG A 577 -29.62 35.97 -4.26
CA ARG A 577 -30.43 35.83 -5.48
C ARG A 577 -29.71 36.37 -6.72
N ALA A 578 -28.99 37.48 -6.62
CA ALA A 578 -28.29 38.06 -7.77
C ALA A 578 -27.20 37.12 -8.28
N ARG A 579 -26.45 36.52 -7.35
CA ARG A 579 -25.46 35.49 -7.66
C ARG A 579 -26.08 34.21 -8.23
N ALA A 580 -27.24 33.79 -7.72
CA ALA A 580 -27.97 32.66 -8.28
C ALA A 580 -28.42 32.91 -9.74
N PHE A 581 -28.88 34.12 -10.06
CA PHE A 581 -29.22 34.50 -11.44
C PHE A 581 -28.01 34.50 -12.37
N ASP A 582 -26.87 35.01 -11.91
CA ASP A 582 -25.61 34.98 -12.68
C ASP A 582 -25.16 33.55 -12.97
N MET A 583 -25.23 32.65 -11.97
CA MET A 583 -24.91 31.23 -12.15
C MET A 583 -25.80 30.56 -13.22
N ILE A 584 -27.11 30.85 -13.24
CA ILE A 584 -28.01 30.34 -14.28
C ILE A 584 -27.65 30.90 -15.65
N SER A 585 -27.39 32.21 -15.75
CA SER A 585 -27.04 32.83 -17.03
C SER A 585 -25.78 32.21 -17.62
N GLN A 586 -24.75 32.01 -16.81
CA GLN A 586 -23.51 31.34 -17.22
C GLN A 586 -23.76 29.89 -17.64
N ALA A 587 -24.61 29.16 -16.90
CA ALA A 587 -24.96 27.77 -17.23
C ALA A 587 -25.71 27.68 -18.56
N CYS A 588 -26.70 28.54 -18.82
CA CYS A 588 -27.41 28.59 -20.10
C CYS A 588 -26.50 29.01 -21.25
N GLN A 589 -25.56 29.94 -21.02
CA GLN A 589 -24.63 30.39 -22.05
C GLN A 589 -23.64 29.29 -22.45
N GLN A 590 -23.06 28.57 -21.48
CA GLN A 590 -22.01 27.58 -21.73
C GLN A 590 -22.57 26.18 -22.03
N TYR A 591 -23.68 25.79 -21.39
CA TYR A 591 -24.25 24.45 -21.44
C TYR A 591 -25.70 24.43 -21.94
N GLY A 592 -26.19 25.48 -22.58
CA GLY A 592 -27.57 25.57 -23.09
C GLY A 592 -27.97 24.42 -24.02
N HIS A 593 -27.02 23.83 -24.75
CA HIS A 593 -27.26 22.64 -25.59
C HIS A 593 -27.65 21.37 -24.81
N LEU A 594 -27.42 21.34 -23.49
CA LEU A 594 -27.80 20.24 -22.60
C LEU A 594 -29.14 20.50 -21.88
N LEU A 595 -29.68 21.72 -21.97
CA LEU A 595 -30.86 22.17 -21.25
C LEU A 595 -32.10 22.07 -22.14
N ALA A 596 -33.25 21.80 -21.53
CA ALA A 596 -34.53 21.75 -22.24
C ALA A 596 -35.09 23.16 -22.54
N GLU A 597 -34.83 24.11 -21.64
CA GLU A 597 -35.42 25.44 -21.64
C GLU A 597 -34.34 26.55 -21.67
N ASN A 598 -34.78 27.81 -21.81
CA ASN A 598 -33.91 28.97 -21.90
C ASN A 598 -33.70 29.70 -20.56
N GLN A 599 -32.79 30.67 -20.54
CA GLN A 599 -32.49 31.45 -19.33
C GLN A 599 -33.72 32.15 -18.75
N GLU A 600 -34.59 32.74 -19.57
CA GLU A 600 -35.78 33.44 -19.09
C GLU A 600 -36.74 32.49 -18.36
N HIS A 601 -36.85 31.25 -18.82
CA HIS A 601 -37.66 30.22 -18.20
C HIS A 601 -37.13 29.89 -16.79
N TYR A 602 -35.84 29.52 -16.69
CA TYR A 602 -35.23 29.14 -15.43
C TYR A 602 -35.15 30.28 -14.40
N THR A 603 -34.96 31.52 -14.86
CA THR A 603 -34.91 32.69 -13.97
C THR A 603 -36.28 33.05 -13.40
N ARG A 604 -37.40 32.78 -14.10
CA ARG A 604 -38.74 33.01 -13.55
C ARG A 604 -39.05 32.14 -12.33
N TRP A 605 -38.43 30.95 -12.22
CA TRP A 605 -38.63 30.06 -11.07
C TRP A 605 -37.91 30.51 -9.79
N LEU A 606 -36.90 31.37 -9.92
CA LEU A 606 -36.13 31.91 -8.79
C LEU A 606 -36.73 33.17 -8.17
N LEU A 607 -37.69 33.80 -8.85
CA LEU A 607 -38.47 34.93 -8.33
C LEU A 607 -39.45 34.44 -7.26
#